data_AF-S5CGX8-F1
#
_entry.id   AF-S5CGX8-F1
#
_cell.length_a   1.000
_cell.length_b   1.000
_cell.length_c   1.000
_cell.angle_alpha   90.00
_cell.angle_beta   90.00
_cell.angle_gamma   90.00
#
_symmetry.space_group_name_H-M   'P 1'
#
loop_
_entity.id
_entity.type
_entity.pdbx_description
1 polymer ?
#
loop_
_entity_poly.entity_id
_entity_poly.type
_entity_poly.pdbx_seq_one_letter_code
_entity_poly.pdbx_strand_id
1 'polypeptide(L)'
;SNRLTSQVNGLDQGNRNANDGISLAQTAEGAMDEVTGMLQRMRTLAQQSANGSNSAKDREALQKEVDQLGSEINRISQDTTFAGTKLLDGSYAGNFQVGADANQTIGFSLSQAGGFSISGIATAVSASGGAAVGSIFTSGSTVGGISISSQSNAQD
;
A
#
# COMPACT_ATOMS: atom_id res chain seq x y z
N SER A 1 33.11 35.73 5.30
CA SER A 1 31.92 35.49 6.14
C SER A 1 30.68 35.08 5.34
N ASN A 2 30.29 35.79 4.27
CA ASN A 2 29.07 35.47 3.49
C ASN A 2 28.95 34.04 2.97
N ARG A 3 30.07 33.39 2.60
CA ARG A 3 30.06 32.02 2.08
C ARG A 3 29.71 30.98 3.14
N LEU A 4 30.26 31.13 4.35
CA LEU A 4 29.94 30.25 5.48
C LEU A 4 28.51 30.50 5.98
N THR A 5 28.08 31.76 6.03
CA THR A 5 26.69 32.10 6.36
C THR A 5 25.70 31.49 5.36
N SER A 6 25.98 31.58 4.06
CA SER A 6 25.16 30.95 3.03
C SER A 6 25.11 29.42 3.17
N GLN A 7 26.24 28.81 3.52
CA GLN A 7 26.33 27.36 3.70
C GLN A 7 25.56 26.90 4.94
N VAL A 8 25.66 27.62 6.06
CA VAL A 8 24.89 27.34 7.29
C VAL A 8 23.39 27.47 7.00
N ASN A 9 22.95 28.56 6.37
CA ASN A 9 21.54 28.74 6.01
C ASN A 9 21.04 27.63 5.06
N GLY A 10 21.87 27.20 4.12
CA GLY A 10 21.55 26.09 3.21
C GLY A 10 21.40 24.76 3.96
N LEU A 11 22.29 24.45 4.90
CA LEU A 11 22.20 23.27 5.74
C LEU A 11 20.99 23.31 6.68
N ASP A 12 20.66 24.47 7.24
CA ASP A 12 19.48 24.64 8.09
C ASP A 12 18.18 24.38 7.31
N GLN A 13 18.10 24.84 6.06
CA GLN A 13 16.97 24.52 5.18
C GLN A 13 16.99 23.04 4.78
N GLY A 14 18.16 22.48 4.48
CA GLY A 14 18.32 21.06 4.19
C GLY A 14 17.82 20.16 5.31
N ASN A 15 18.11 20.53 6.57
CA ASN A 15 17.59 19.84 7.75
C ASN A 15 16.05 19.89 7.82
N ARG A 16 15.42 21.03 7.51
CA ARG A 16 13.94 21.12 7.46
C ARG A 16 13.37 20.22 6.37
N ASN A 17 13.94 20.27 5.17
CA ASN A 17 13.52 19.42 4.05
C ASN A 17 13.69 17.92 4.37
N ALA A 18 14.74 17.54 5.10
CA ALA A 18 14.95 16.17 5.57
C ALA A 18 13.86 15.74 6.57
N ASN A 19 13.48 16.61 7.50
CA ASN A 19 12.39 16.35 8.45
C ASN A 19 11.03 16.21 7.74
N ASP A 20 10.78 16.98 6.68
CA ASP A 20 9.58 16.83 5.84
C ASP A 20 9.59 15.46 5.13
N GLY A 21 10.73 15.06 4.58
CA GLY A 21 10.91 13.74 3.97
C GLY A 21 10.69 12.58 4.95
N ILE A 22 11.17 12.71 6.19
CA ILE A 22 10.94 11.73 7.26
C ILE A 22 9.44 11.66 7.60
N SER A 23 8.79 12.81 7.76
CA SER A 23 7.37 12.87 8.13
C SER A 23 6.48 12.29 7.03
N LEU A 24 6.83 12.52 5.77
CA LEU A 24 6.18 11.90 4.62
C LEU A 24 6.37 10.38 4.61
N ALA A 25 7.61 9.91 4.81
CA ALA A 25 7.92 8.48 4.84
C ALA A 25 7.16 7.78 5.97
N GLN A 26 7.10 8.37 7.16
CA GLN A 26 6.33 7.83 8.30
C GLN A 26 4.83 7.78 8.03
N THR A 27 4.27 8.77 7.33
CA THR A 27 2.86 8.75 6.92
C THR A 27 2.59 7.62 5.95
N ALA A 28 3.48 7.41 4.97
CA ALA A 28 3.38 6.28 4.04
C ALA A 28 3.54 4.93 4.76
N GLU A 29 4.50 4.82 5.68
CA GLU A 29 4.77 3.61 6.46
C GLU A 29 3.57 3.21 7.32
N GLY A 30 3.02 4.14 8.11
CA GLY A 30 1.84 3.86 8.93
C GLY A 30 0.63 3.42 8.11
N ALA A 31 0.40 4.01 6.93
CA ALA A 31 -0.67 3.58 6.04
C ALA A 31 -0.41 2.19 5.43
N MET A 32 0.85 1.85 5.12
CA MET A 32 1.23 0.51 4.63
C MET A 32 1.14 -0.56 5.72
N ASP A 33 1.39 -0.20 6.98
CA ASP A 33 1.20 -1.10 8.13
C ASP A 33 -0.28 -1.49 8.29
N GLU A 34 -1.20 -0.53 8.18
CA GLU A 34 -2.65 -0.79 8.20
C GLU A 34 -3.09 -1.69 7.04
N VAL A 35 -2.60 -1.42 5.82
CA VAL A 35 -2.85 -2.29 4.66
C VAL A 35 -2.33 -3.70 4.91
N THR A 36 -1.12 -3.83 5.45
CA THR A 36 -0.51 -5.14 5.76
C THR A 36 -1.32 -5.90 6.82
N GLY A 37 -1.77 -5.22 7.87
CA GLY A 37 -2.62 -5.80 8.91
C GLY A 37 -3.95 -6.33 8.35
N MET A 38 -4.60 -5.57 7.47
CA MET A 38 -5.83 -6.01 6.80
C MET A 38 -5.60 -7.19 5.88
N LEU A 39 -4.50 -7.22 5.11
CA LEU A 39 -4.14 -8.36 4.26
C LEU A 39 -3.90 -9.63 5.10
N GLN A 40 -3.27 -9.50 6.27
CA GLN A 40 -3.11 -10.61 7.21
C GLN A 40 -4.47 -11.10 7.74
N ARG A 41 -5.38 -10.19 8.07
CA ARG A 41 -6.75 -10.54 8.47
C ARG A 41 -7.50 -11.28 7.36
N MET A 42 -7.43 -10.78 6.12
CA MET A 42 -8.00 -11.46 4.95
C MET A 42 -7.43 -12.86 4.77
N ARG A 43 -6.12 -13.05 4.97
CA ARG A 43 -5.50 -14.39 4.93
C ARG A 43 -6.08 -15.33 5.98
N THR A 44 -6.31 -14.85 7.21
CA THR A 44 -6.96 -15.67 8.24
C THR A 44 -8.40 -16.04 7.86
N LEU A 45 -9.16 -15.12 7.27
CA LEU A 45 -10.53 -15.37 6.80
C LEU A 45 -10.55 -16.38 5.64
N ALA A 46 -9.58 -16.30 4.72
CA ALA A 46 -9.41 -17.28 3.65
C ALA A 46 -9.16 -18.68 4.22
N GLN A 47 -8.20 -18.81 5.14
CA GLN A 47 -7.93 -20.07 5.84
C GLN A 47 -9.15 -20.60 6.59
N GLN A 48 -9.92 -19.71 7.22
CA GLN A 48 -11.17 -20.08 7.88
C GLN A 48 -12.17 -20.61 6.85
N SER A 49 -12.37 -19.94 5.71
CA SER A 49 -13.32 -20.34 4.65
C SER A 49 -12.93 -21.67 3.98
N ALA A 50 -11.64 -21.94 3.85
CA ALA A 50 -11.09 -23.18 3.29
C ALA A 50 -11.43 -24.45 4.11
N ASN A 51 -11.82 -24.28 5.39
CA ASN A 51 -12.22 -25.39 6.23
C ASN A 51 -13.49 -26.07 5.68
N GLY A 52 -13.43 -27.39 5.54
CA GLY A 52 -14.48 -28.19 4.89
C GLY A 52 -15.80 -28.26 5.65
N SER A 53 -15.80 -27.94 6.95
CA SER A 53 -17.00 -27.93 7.79
C SER A 53 -17.87 -26.68 7.62
N ASN A 54 -17.39 -25.62 6.96
CA ASN A 54 -18.19 -24.42 6.75
C ASN A 54 -19.28 -24.67 5.70
N SER A 55 -20.48 -24.18 5.98
CA SER A 55 -21.55 -24.14 4.98
C SER A 55 -21.29 -23.04 3.93
N ALA A 56 -22.00 -23.09 2.81
CA ALA A 56 -21.94 -22.02 1.80
C ALA A 56 -22.32 -20.65 2.39
N LYS A 57 -23.29 -20.60 3.30
CA LYS A 57 -23.73 -19.37 3.96
C LYS A 57 -22.67 -18.79 4.90
N ASP A 58 -21.89 -19.65 5.57
CA ASP A 58 -20.78 -19.21 6.40
C ASP A 58 -19.67 -18.58 5.54
N ARG A 59 -19.37 -19.19 4.39
CA ARG A 59 -18.40 -18.64 3.43
C ARG A 59 -18.86 -17.31 2.83
N GLU A 60 -20.15 -17.15 2.55
CA GLU A 60 -20.70 -15.85 2.12
C GLU A 60 -20.56 -14.76 3.21
N ALA A 61 -20.71 -15.11 4.48
CA ALA A 61 -20.50 -14.17 5.58
C ALA A 61 -19.02 -13.75 5.69
N LEU A 62 -18.10 -14.71 5.59
CA LEU A 62 -16.66 -14.44 5.56
C LEU A 62 -16.25 -13.60 4.35
N GLN A 63 -16.86 -13.85 3.18
CA GLN A 63 -16.63 -13.05 1.98
C GLN A 63 -16.99 -11.58 2.20
N LYS A 64 -18.10 -11.28 2.88
CA LYS A 64 -18.49 -9.89 3.17
C LYS A 64 -17.45 -9.17 4.04
N GLU A 65 -16.81 -9.86 4.98
CA GLU A 65 -15.73 -9.28 5.79
C GLU A 65 -14.50 -9.00 4.92
N VAL A 66 -14.15 -9.91 4.00
CA VAL A 66 -13.07 -9.68 3.02
C VAL A 66 -13.39 -8.51 2.09
N ASP A 67 -14.62 -8.38 1.62
CA ASP A 67 -15.03 -7.27 0.74
C ASP A 67 -14.92 -5.90 1.46
N GLN A 68 -15.28 -5.86 2.74
CA GLN A 68 -15.12 -4.66 3.58
C GLN A 68 -13.66 -4.30 3.77
N LEU A 69 -12.81 -5.28 4.11
CA LEU A 69 -11.37 -5.07 4.23
C LEU A 69 -10.76 -4.60 2.90
N GLY A 70 -11.21 -5.15 1.76
CA GLY A 70 -10.71 -4.78 0.43
C GLY A 70 -11.11 -3.37 0.04
N SER A 71 -12.33 -2.97 0.40
CA SER A 71 -12.80 -1.58 0.27
C SER A 71 -11.94 -0.63 1.08
N GLU A 72 -11.61 -1.00 2.32
CA GLU A 72 -10.81 -0.17 3.20
C GLU A 72 -9.35 -0.05 2.74
N ILE A 73 -8.74 -1.13 2.24
CA ILE A 73 -7.42 -1.07 1.59
C ILE A 73 -7.45 -0.12 0.39
N ASN A 74 -8.47 -0.22 -0.46
CA ASN A 74 -8.62 0.67 -1.61
C ASN A 74 -8.80 2.13 -1.18
N ARG A 75 -9.51 2.37 -0.08
CA ARG A 75 -9.69 3.70 0.52
C ARG A 75 -8.36 4.24 1.04
N ILE A 76 -7.60 3.47 1.82
CA ILE A 76 -6.29 3.90 2.33
C ILE A 76 -5.34 4.23 1.17
N SER A 77 -5.28 3.38 0.15
CA SER A 77 -4.44 3.62 -1.04
C SER A 77 -4.82 4.94 -1.75
N GLN A 78 -6.11 5.23 -1.87
CA GLN A 78 -6.60 6.44 -2.56
C GLN A 78 -6.57 7.70 -1.69
N ASP A 79 -6.75 7.60 -0.38
CA ASP A 79 -6.96 8.75 0.50
C ASP A 79 -5.69 9.20 1.24
N THR A 80 -4.70 8.32 1.40
CA THR A 80 -3.46 8.65 2.11
C THR A 80 -2.71 9.77 1.41
N THR A 81 -2.56 10.90 2.11
CA THR A 81 -1.85 12.08 1.62
C THR A 81 -0.90 12.64 2.66
N PHE A 82 0.16 13.27 2.19
CA PHE A 82 1.00 14.17 2.98
C PHE A 82 1.08 15.52 2.28
N ALA A 83 0.74 16.58 3.02
CA ALA A 83 0.68 17.94 2.48
C ALA A 83 -0.12 18.05 1.15
N GLY A 84 -1.20 17.28 1.02
CA GLY A 84 -2.05 17.25 -0.18
C GLY A 84 -1.54 16.36 -1.32
N THR A 85 -0.35 15.78 -1.21
CA THR A 85 0.21 14.86 -2.20
C THR A 85 -0.18 13.42 -1.87
N LYS A 86 -0.69 12.68 -2.85
CA LYS A 86 -1.04 11.25 -2.72
C LYS A 86 0.23 10.42 -2.62
N LEU A 87 0.25 9.48 -1.67
CA LEU A 87 1.44 8.66 -1.40
C LEU A 87 1.33 7.23 -1.94
N LEU A 88 0.12 6.66 -1.93
CA LEU A 88 -0.11 5.23 -2.13
C LEU A 88 -0.89 4.90 -3.42
N ASP A 89 -0.97 5.84 -4.35
CA ASP A 89 -1.56 5.63 -5.68
C ASP A 89 -0.58 4.96 -6.67
N GLY A 90 0.67 4.74 -6.25
CA GLY A 90 1.71 4.10 -7.04
C GLY A 90 2.46 5.03 -7.99
N SER A 91 2.23 6.35 -7.92
CA SER A 91 2.88 7.35 -8.77
C SER A 91 3.86 8.25 -8.03
N TYR A 92 3.89 8.18 -6.69
CA TYR A 92 4.68 9.10 -5.89
C TYR A 92 6.18 8.89 -6.12
N ALA A 93 6.85 9.98 -6.51
CA ALA A 93 8.30 10.09 -6.55
C ALA A 93 8.70 11.51 -6.13
N GLY A 94 9.56 11.62 -5.12
CA GLY A 94 10.02 12.89 -4.56
C GLY A 94 11.52 12.90 -4.34
N ASN A 95 12.13 14.08 -4.52
CA ASN A 95 13.53 14.33 -4.21
C ASN A 95 13.62 15.42 -3.14
N PHE A 96 14.28 15.12 -2.03
CA PHE A 96 14.46 16.04 -0.92
C PHE A 96 15.87 16.61 -0.95
N GLN A 97 16.00 17.93 -1.15
CA GLN A 97 17.29 18.63 -1.09
C GLN A 97 17.72 18.78 0.37
N VAL A 98 18.71 17.99 0.79
CA VAL A 98 19.16 17.91 2.20
C VAL A 98 20.49 18.60 2.45
N GLY A 99 21.19 19.02 1.39
CA GLY A 99 22.46 19.73 1.49
C GLY A 99 22.39 21.20 1.07
N ALA A 100 23.47 21.94 1.31
CA ALA A 100 23.57 23.36 0.99
C ALA A 100 23.88 23.65 -0.49
N ASP A 101 24.47 22.68 -1.20
CA ASP A 101 24.82 22.80 -2.62
C ASP A 101 23.80 22.08 -3.51
N ALA A 102 23.63 22.55 -4.75
CA ALA A 102 22.67 21.96 -5.68
C ALA A 102 22.91 20.45 -5.89
N ASN A 103 21.81 19.69 -6.04
CA ASN A 103 21.80 18.24 -6.27
C ASN A 103 22.27 17.36 -5.09
N GLN A 104 22.37 17.92 -3.90
CA GLN A 104 22.54 17.14 -2.66
C GLN A 104 21.17 16.64 -2.18
N THR A 105 20.60 15.70 -2.93
CA THR A 105 19.23 15.21 -2.75
C THR A 105 19.16 13.76 -2.31
N ILE A 106 18.14 13.41 -1.53
CA ILE A 106 17.72 12.03 -1.27
C ILE A 106 16.41 11.80 -2.02
N GLY A 107 16.41 10.79 -2.91
CA GLY A 107 15.22 10.37 -3.65
C GLY A 107 14.42 9.32 -2.88
N PHE A 108 13.10 9.41 -2.96
CA PHE A 108 12.17 8.43 -2.41
C PHE A 108 11.01 8.23 -3.39
N SER A 109 10.62 6.98 -3.61
CA SER A 109 9.53 6.63 -4.52
C SER A 109 8.67 5.50 -3.99
N LEU A 110 7.36 5.64 -4.16
CA LEU A 110 6.34 4.63 -3.89
C LEU A 110 5.68 4.29 -5.24
N SER A 111 6.42 3.58 -6.08
CA SER A 111 6.01 3.25 -7.45
C SER A 111 5.48 1.83 -7.55
N GLN A 112 4.23 1.66 -7.96
CA GLN A 112 3.59 0.37 -8.17
C GLN A 112 2.52 0.48 -9.26
N ALA A 113 2.53 -0.42 -10.24
CA ALA A 113 1.48 -0.47 -11.25
C ALA A 113 0.13 -0.78 -10.58
N GLY A 114 -0.86 0.11 -10.77
CA GLY A 114 -2.17 0.03 -10.12
C GLY A 114 -2.22 0.50 -8.67
N GLY A 115 -1.13 1.10 -8.18
CA GLY A 115 -1.00 1.59 -6.80
C GLY A 115 -0.92 0.50 -5.76
N PHE A 116 -1.09 0.88 -4.50
CA PHE A 116 -1.13 -0.06 -3.38
C PHE A 116 -2.57 -0.47 -3.03
N SER A 117 -3.48 -0.32 -4.01
CA SER A 117 -4.84 -0.83 -3.96
C SER A 117 -4.84 -2.35 -4.06
N ILE A 118 -5.98 -3.00 -3.79
CA ILE A 118 -6.09 -4.46 -3.89
C ILE A 118 -5.79 -4.96 -5.30
N SER A 119 -6.15 -4.19 -6.33
CA SER A 119 -5.91 -4.53 -7.74
C SER A 119 -4.44 -4.31 -8.11
N GLY A 120 -3.80 -3.25 -7.59
CA GLY A 120 -2.38 -3.02 -7.80
C GLY A 120 -1.51 -4.09 -7.11
N ILE A 121 -1.87 -4.49 -5.89
CA ILE A 121 -1.25 -5.61 -5.17
C ILE A 121 -1.42 -6.92 -5.96
N ALA A 122 -2.62 -7.21 -6.46
CA ALA A 122 -2.86 -8.40 -7.30
C ALA A 122 -1.98 -8.43 -8.56
N THR A 123 -1.80 -7.27 -9.19
CA THR A 123 -0.94 -7.11 -10.36
C THR A 123 0.53 -7.38 -10.01
N ALA A 124 1.00 -6.87 -8.88
CA ALA A 124 2.36 -7.11 -8.38
C ALA A 124 2.63 -8.60 -8.12
N VAL A 125 1.68 -9.31 -7.52
CA VAL A 125 1.78 -10.74 -7.22
C VAL A 125 1.75 -11.59 -8.50
N SER A 126 0.92 -11.20 -9.47
CA SER A 126 0.87 -11.89 -10.76
C SER A 126 2.18 -11.73 -11.54
N ALA A 127 2.81 -10.55 -11.47
CA ALA A 127 4.09 -10.28 -12.11
C ALA A 127 5.27 -11.04 -11.46
N SER A 128 5.18 -11.41 -10.17
CA SER A 128 6.22 -12.18 -9.48
C SER A 128 6.14 -13.69 -9.70
N GLY A 129 5.24 -14.18 -10.56
CA GLY A 129 5.12 -15.60 -10.90
C GLY A 129 4.16 -16.39 -9.99
N GLY A 130 3.36 -15.72 -9.16
CA GLY A 130 2.31 -16.33 -8.34
C GLY A 130 1.08 -16.74 -9.16
N ALA A 131 1.22 -17.72 -10.05
CA ALA A 131 0.15 -18.14 -10.98
C ALA A 131 -1.10 -18.72 -10.30
N ALA A 132 -1.02 -19.19 -9.05
CA ALA A 132 -2.17 -19.71 -8.29
C ALA A 132 -3.04 -18.59 -7.68
N VAL A 133 -2.49 -17.38 -7.51
CA VAL A 133 -3.18 -16.29 -6.79
C VAL A 133 -4.18 -15.54 -7.69
N GLY A 134 -4.09 -15.71 -9.01
CA GLY A 134 -5.00 -15.08 -9.98
C GLY A 134 -6.45 -15.57 -9.92
N SER A 135 -6.71 -16.75 -9.33
CA SER A 135 -8.07 -17.27 -9.10
C SER A 135 -8.76 -16.57 -7.92
N ILE A 136 -7.99 -16.19 -6.90
CA ILE A 136 -8.44 -15.40 -5.76
C ILE A 136 -8.71 -13.96 -6.19
N PHE A 137 -7.77 -13.36 -6.93
CA PHE A 137 -7.86 -12.00 -7.44
C PHE A 137 -8.67 -11.92 -8.73
N THR A 138 -9.96 -12.26 -8.67
CA THR A 138 -10.85 -12.14 -9.83
C THR A 138 -11.08 -10.65 -10.16
N SER A 139 -10.53 -10.24 -11.31
CA SER A 139 -10.79 -8.93 -11.88
C SER A 139 -12.27 -8.84 -12.27
N GLY A 140 -13.11 -8.28 -11.39
CA GLY A 140 -14.34 -7.60 -11.81
C GLY A 140 -15.70 -8.09 -11.32
N SER A 141 -15.85 -8.79 -10.18
CA SER A 141 -17.21 -9.08 -9.66
C SER A 141 -17.45 -8.97 -8.15
N THR A 142 -16.42 -8.77 -7.33
CA THR A 142 -16.59 -8.47 -5.89
C THR A 142 -15.83 -7.20 -5.54
N VAL A 143 -16.46 -6.34 -4.74
CA VAL A 143 -15.81 -5.16 -4.16
C VAL A 143 -14.64 -5.66 -3.31
N GLY A 144 -13.39 -5.42 -3.72
CA GLY A 144 -12.21 -5.92 -3.01
C GLY A 144 -11.43 -7.01 -3.76
N GLY A 145 -11.85 -7.44 -4.95
CA GLY A 145 -11.05 -8.24 -5.88
C GLY A 145 -10.68 -9.66 -5.42
N ILE A 146 -10.85 -10.00 -4.14
CA ILE A 146 -10.49 -11.28 -3.51
C ILE A 146 -11.76 -12.11 -3.34
N SER A 147 -11.80 -13.35 -3.85
CA SER A 147 -12.93 -14.28 -3.69
C SER A 147 -12.54 -15.51 -2.89
N ILE A 148 -13.21 -15.76 -1.76
CA ILE A 148 -13.08 -16.92 -0.87
C ILE A 148 -14.42 -17.62 -0.61
N SER A 149 -15.45 -17.33 -1.41
CA SER A 149 -16.81 -17.88 -1.27
C SER A 149 -16.92 -19.37 -1.59
N SER A 150 -15.89 -19.95 -2.23
CA SER A 150 -15.78 -21.39 -2.50
C SER A 150 -14.56 -21.98 -1.79
N GLN A 151 -14.62 -23.27 -1.44
CA GLN A 151 -13.48 -23.95 -0.82
C GLN A 151 -12.25 -23.95 -1.72
N SER A 152 -12.43 -24.15 -3.03
CA SER A 152 -11.34 -24.12 -4.01
C SER A 152 -10.67 -22.75 -4.04
N ASN A 153 -11.45 -21.67 -4.03
CA ASN A 153 -10.92 -20.31 -4.10
C ASN A 153 -10.24 -19.87 -2.78
N ALA A 154 -10.57 -20.52 -1.67
CA ALA A 154 -9.99 -20.22 -0.36
C ALA A 154 -8.70 -21.02 -0.08
N GLN A 155 -8.40 -22.03 -0.89
CA GLN A 155 -7.24 -22.93 -0.73
C GLN A 155 -6.02 -22.53 -1.56
N ASP A 156 -6.22 -21.75 -2.62
CA ASP A 156 -5.16 -21.10 -3.39
C ASP A 156 -4.56 -19.90 -2.62
#